data_AF-A0A1I6F8G0-F1
#
_entry.id   AF-A0A1I6F8G0-F1
#
_cell.length_a   1.000
_cell.length_b   1.000
_cell.length_c   1.000
_cell.angle_alpha   90.00
_cell.angle_beta   90.00
_cell.angle_gamma   90.00
#
_symmetry.space_group_name_H-M   'P 1'
#
loop_
_entity.id
_entity.type
_entity.pdbx_description
1 polymer ?
#
loop_
_entity_poly.entity_id
_entity_poly.type
_entity_poly.pdbx_seq_one_letter_code
_entity_poly.pdbx_strand_id
1 'polypeptide(L)'
;MLTTLPDYRHAVALDEPFRPLSAPAPAGELELLTSLALRMLGDDPWVGRFRLPREAGDRRRMLRAVLTVREPAPLDPELVAVLDALLGGERQQRPLANALTLPAPIAVWRGDITRLRADAIVNAANDALLGCFQPMHACVRVVFRGEDEAVYRELS
;
A
#
# COMPACT_ATOMS: atom_id res chain seq x y z
N MET A 1 -7.19 20.51 10.84
CA MET A 1 -5.80 20.36 11.30
C MET A 1 -5.80 19.30 12.41
N LEU A 2 -5.05 18.21 12.29
CA LEU A 2 -4.94 17.20 13.35
C LEU A 2 -4.04 17.77 14.45
N THR A 3 -4.65 18.43 15.42
CA THR A 3 -3.93 19.22 16.43
C THR A 3 -3.46 18.41 17.63
N THR A 4 -3.98 17.18 17.80
CA THR A 4 -3.67 16.31 18.93
C THR A 4 -3.46 14.86 18.51
N LEU A 5 -2.79 14.07 19.35
CA LEU A 5 -2.59 12.64 19.13
C LEU A 5 -3.92 11.85 19.07
N PRO A 6 -4.93 12.12 19.90
CA PRO A 6 -6.27 11.53 19.74
C PRO A 6 -6.90 11.80 18.38
N ASP A 7 -6.81 13.04 17.87
CA ASP A 7 -7.36 13.39 16.55
C ASP A 7 -6.68 12.57 15.46
N TYR A 8 -5.33 12.48 15.50
CA TYR A 8 -4.56 11.68 14.55
C TYR A 8 -4.91 10.19 14.62
N ARG A 9 -5.03 9.64 15.84
CA ARG A 9 -5.40 8.24 16.09
C ARG A 9 -6.74 7.89 15.43
N HIS A 10 -7.72 8.79 15.55
CA HIS A 10 -9.03 8.62 14.93
C HIS A 10 -8.95 8.76 13.40
N ALA A 11 -8.21 9.75 12.90
CA ALA A 11 -8.08 10.00 11.46
C ALA A 11 -7.40 8.86 10.68
N VAL A 12 -6.50 8.10 11.32
CA VAL A 12 -5.89 6.90 10.71
C VAL A 12 -6.61 5.61 11.07
N ALA A 13 -7.76 5.69 11.75
CA ALA A 13 -8.53 4.55 12.23
C ALA A 13 -7.67 3.52 12.98
N LEU A 14 -6.75 3.98 13.84
CA LEU A 14 -5.71 3.13 14.45
C LEU A 14 -6.28 1.92 15.21
N ASP A 15 -7.45 2.08 15.81
CA ASP A 15 -8.10 1.07 16.63
C ASP A 15 -9.09 0.18 15.86
N GLU A 16 -9.28 0.45 14.58
CA GLU A 16 -10.19 -0.30 13.73
C GLU A 16 -9.41 -1.36 12.94
N PRO A 17 -9.87 -2.62 12.93
CA PRO A 17 -9.24 -3.64 12.10
C PRO A 17 -9.34 -3.25 10.62
N PHE A 18 -8.22 -3.26 9.90
CA PHE A 18 -8.21 -3.10 8.45
C PHE A 18 -9.05 -4.19 7.79
N ARG A 19 -10.03 -3.79 6.96
CA ARG A 19 -10.91 -4.67 6.20
C ARG A 19 -10.69 -4.44 4.70
N PRO A 20 -10.06 -5.37 3.98
CA PRO A 20 -9.93 -5.25 2.54
C PRO A 20 -11.31 -5.42 1.86
N LEU A 21 -11.49 -4.76 0.71
CA LEU A 21 -12.67 -4.91 -0.14
C LEU A 21 -12.78 -6.31 -0.77
N SER A 22 -11.66 -7.05 -0.83
CA SER A 22 -11.63 -8.42 -1.35
C SER A 22 -10.72 -9.34 -0.54
N ALA A 23 -11.09 -10.61 -0.48
CA ALA A 23 -10.27 -11.62 0.16
C ALA A 23 -8.94 -11.83 -0.60
N PRO A 24 -7.85 -12.20 0.09
CA PRO A 24 -6.59 -12.59 -0.53
C PRO A 24 -6.77 -13.65 -1.62
N ALA A 25 -6.20 -13.40 -2.80
CA ALA A 25 -6.25 -14.31 -3.92
C ALA A 25 -5.29 -15.50 -3.74
N PRO A 26 -5.61 -16.69 -4.27
CA PRO A 26 -4.69 -17.82 -4.30
C PRO A 26 -3.49 -17.54 -5.20
N ALA A 27 -2.40 -18.27 -4.97
CA ALA A 27 -1.13 -18.10 -5.67
C ALA A 27 -1.25 -18.15 -7.21
N GLY A 28 -2.14 -19.00 -7.74
CA GLY A 28 -2.35 -19.17 -9.18
C GLY A 28 -3.01 -17.98 -9.87
N GLU A 29 -3.58 -17.03 -9.13
CA GLU A 29 -4.32 -15.89 -9.69
C GLU A 29 -3.52 -14.58 -9.68
N LEU A 30 -2.39 -14.53 -8.97
CA LEU A 30 -1.65 -13.27 -8.75
C LEU A 30 -1.15 -12.62 -10.05
N GLU A 31 -0.72 -13.42 -11.02
CA GLU A 31 -0.26 -12.92 -12.31
C GLU A 31 -1.40 -12.31 -13.13
N LEU A 32 -2.57 -12.95 -13.09
CA LEU A 32 -3.79 -12.48 -13.74
C LEU A 32 -4.23 -11.15 -13.12
N LEU A 33 -4.31 -11.08 -11.79
CA LEU A 33 -4.69 -9.87 -11.06
C LEU A 33 -3.69 -8.73 -11.27
N THR A 34 -2.39 -9.02 -11.35
CA THR A 34 -1.37 -8.02 -11.70
C THR A 34 -1.63 -7.44 -13.09
N SER A 35 -1.97 -8.30 -14.05
CA SER A 35 -2.25 -7.88 -15.43
C SER A 35 -3.55 -7.09 -15.53
N LEU A 36 -4.58 -7.47 -14.76
CA LEU A 36 -5.85 -6.76 -14.66
C LEU A 36 -5.65 -5.37 -14.05
N ALA A 37 -4.97 -5.27 -12.90
CA ALA A 37 -4.68 -4.00 -12.24
C ALA A 37 -3.94 -3.03 -13.18
N LEU A 38 -2.94 -3.51 -13.92
CA LEU A 38 -2.23 -2.70 -14.91
C LEU A 38 -3.11 -2.27 -16.09
N ARG A 39 -4.11 -3.05 -16.49
CA ARG A 39 -5.05 -2.62 -17.54
C ARG A 39 -5.95 -1.50 -17.05
N MET A 40 -6.52 -1.66 -15.85
CA MET A 40 -7.37 -0.65 -15.22
C MET A 40 -6.60 0.66 -14.96
N LEU A 41 -5.35 0.56 -14.50
CA LEU A 41 -4.46 1.72 -14.34
C LEU A 41 -4.09 2.37 -15.67
N GLY A 42 -4.24 1.68 -16.81
CA GLY A 42 -4.05 2.28 -18.13
C GLY A 42 -5.15 3.26 -18.52
N ASP A 43 -6.34 3.11 -17.91
CA ASP A 43 -7.51 3.98 -18.10
C ASP A 43 -7.59 5.06 -17.00
N ASP A 44 -6.72 4.99 -15.98
CA ASP A 44 -6.68 5.95 -14.89
C ASP A 44 -6.10 7.31 -15.38
N PRO A 45 -6.84 8.42 -15.25
CA PRO A 45 -6.40 9.73 -15.75
C PRO A 45 -5.14 10.27 -15.04
N TRP A 46 -4.84 9.75 -13.85
CA TRP A 46 -3.70 10.13 -13.03
C TRP A 46 -2.43 9.31 -13.32
N VAL A 47 -2.53 8.37 -14.26
CA VAL A 47 -1.42 7.55 -14.71
C VAL A 47 -1.06 7.93 -16.15
N GLY A 48 0.20 8.27 -16.38
CA GLY A 48 0.70 8.49 -17.73
C GLY A 48 0.62 7.20 -18.57
N ARG A 49 0.43 7.31 -19.88
CA ARG A 49 0.34 6.13 -20.78
C ARG A 49 1.58 5.23 -20.66
N PHE A 50 1.36 3.93 -20.53
CA PHE A 50 2.42 2.92 -20.52
C PHE A 50 2.05 1.71 -21.39
N ARG A 51 3.04 0.86 -21.68
CA ARG A 51 2.83 -0.42 -22.37
C ARG A 51 2.94 -1.56 -21.37
N LEU A 52 2.05 -2.53 -21.49
CA LEU A 52 2.07 -3.73 -20.67
C LEU A 52 3.29 -4.60 -21.02
N PRO A 53 4.15 -4.93 -20.04
CA PRO A 53 5.23 -5.89 -20.26
C PRO A 53 4.71 -7.30 -20.55
N ARG A 54 5.46 -8.05 -21.38
CA ARG A 54 5.14 -9.45 -21.73
C ARG A 54 5.49 -10.44 -20.62
N GLU A 55 6.51 -10.14 -19.83
CA GLU A 55 6.96 -11.01 -18.74
C GLU A 55 6.23 -10.69 -17.43
N ALA A 56 5.85 -11.73 -16.69
CA ALA A 56 5.12 -11.61 -15.43
C ALA A 56 5.89 -10.80 -14.38
N GLY A 57 7.20 -11.07 -14.25
CA GLY A 57 8.07 -10.36 -13.32
C GLY A 57 8.19 -8.86 -13.63
N ASP A 58 8.17 -8.50 -14.92
CA ASP A 58 8.18 -7.11 -15.35
C ASP A 58 6.84 -6.41 -15.10
N ARG A 59 5.72 -7.13 -15.25
CA ARG A 59 4.39 -6.59 -14.89
C ARG A 59 4.32 -6.23 -13.42
N ARG A 60 4.80 -7.09 -12.51
CA ARG A 60 4.75 -6.77 -11.07
C ARG A 60 5.63 -5.56 -10.70
N ARG A 61 6.80 -5.44 -11.33
CA ARG A 61 7.68 -4.26 -11.20
C ARG A 61 7.01 -2.99 -11.74
N MET A 62 6.36 -3.09 -12.91
CA MET A 62 5.60 -2.00 -13.50
C MET A 62 4.46 -1.56 -12.58
N LEU A 63 3.69 -2.50 -12.03
CA LEU A 63 2.59 -2.18 -11.11
C LEU A 63 3.10 -1.40 -9.90
N ARG A 64 4.23 -1.84 -9.31
CA ARG A 64 4.86 -1.09 -8.23
C ARG A 64 5.25 0.32 -8.68
N ALA A 65 5.91 0.46 -9.83
CA ALA A 65 6.36 1.75 -10.34
C ALA A 65 5.18 2.70 -10.59
N VAL A 66 4.13 2.23 -11.26
CA VAL A 66 2.92 3.00 -11.55
C VAL A 66 2.26 3.48 -10.26
N LEU A 67 2.01 2.59 -9.30
CA LEU A 67 1.42 2.98 -8.00
C LEU A 67 2.33 3.91 -7.18
N THR A 68 3.64 3.93 -7.45
CA THR A 68 4.60 4.82 -6.79
C THR A 68 4.53 6.26 -7.32
N VAL A 69 4.24 6.43 -8.62
CA VAL A 69 4.27 7.75 -9.29
C VAL A 69 2.89 8.29 -9.62
N ARG A 70 1.84 7.47 -9.51
CA ARG A 70 0.46 7.86 -9.75
C ARG A 70 0.10 9.05 -8.86
N GLU A 71 -0.56 10.05 -9.45
CA GLU A 71 -1.04 11.16 -8.64
C GLU A 71 -2.06 10.66 -7.59
N PRO A 72 -2.02 11.23 -6.40
CA PRO A 72 -2.72 10.67 -5.28
C PRO A 72 -4.18 11.19 -5.20
N ALA A 73 -4.99 10.64 -6.10
CA ALA A 73 -6.42 10.81 -6.22
C ALA A 73 -7.18 9.51 -5.87
N PRO A 74 -8.52 9.53 -5.68
CA PRO A 74 -9.30 8.32 -5.46
C PRO A 74 -9.03 7.25 -6.52
N LEU A 75 -9.01 5.98 -6.10
CA LEU A 75 -8.94 4.83 -7.00
C LEU A 75 -10.36 4.31 -7.26
N ASP A 76 -10.58 3.75 -8.44
CA ASP A 76 -11.80 3.00 -8.72
C ASP A 76 -11.97 1.88 -7.67
N PRO A 77 -13.12 1.76 -6.97
CA PRO A 77 -13.35 0.69 -6.01
C PRO A 77 -13.11 -0.71 -6.56
N GLU A 78 -13.35 -0.94 -7.85
CA GLU A 78 -13.04 -2.23 -8.50
C GLU A 78 -11.53 -2.46 -8.57
N LEU A 79 -10.75 -1.42 -8.86
CA LEU A 79 -9.29 -1.49 -8.84
C LEU A 79 -8.78 -1.72 -7.42
N VAL A 80 -9.36 -1.07 -6.42
CA VAL A 80 -9.03 -1.30 -5.00
C VAL A 80 -9.27 -2.77 -4.63
N ALA A 81 -10.42 -3.35 -5.01
CA ALA A 81 -10.72 -4.75 -4.78
C ALA A 81 -9.70 -5.70 -5.44
N VAL A 82 -9.29 -5.42 -6.68
CA VAL A 82 -8.24 -6.19 -7.38
C VAL A 82 -6.89 -6.08 -6.65
N LEU A 83 -6.51 -4.88 -6.21
CA LEU A 83 -5.27 -4.65 -5.47
C LEU A 83 -5.27 -5.33 -4.11
N ASP A 84 -6.39 -5.30 -3.38
CA ASP A 84 -6.56 -5.97 -2.09
C ASP A 84 -6.40 -7.48 -2.23
N ALA A 85 -7.07 -8.08 -3.22
CA ALA A 85 -6.94 -9.52 -3.49
C ALA A 85 -5.50 -9.89 -3.84
N LEU A 86 -4.85 -9.12 -4.73
CA LEU A 86 -3.47 -9.33 -5.15
C LEU A 86 -2.46 -9.20 -3.99
N LEU A 87 -2.44 -8.05 -3.32
CA LEU A 87 -1.47 -7.75 -2.26
C LEU A 87 -1.71 -8.64 -1.03
N GLY A 88 -2.98 -8.92 -0.73
CA GLY A 88 -3.36 -9.88 0.30
C GLY A 88 -2.84 -11.28 -0.02
N GLY A 89 -2.98 -11.73 -1.27
CA GLY A 89 -2.48 -13.02 -1.75
C GLY A 89 -0.95 -13.11 -1.69
N GLU A 90 -0.24 -12.07 -2.14
CA GLU A 90 1.22 -11.97 -2.03
C GLU A 90 1.70 -12.05 -0.58
N ARG A 91 0.99 -11.39 0.34
CA ARG A 91 1.28 -11.45 1.78
C ARG A 91 1.16 -12.86 2.32
N GLN A 92 0.13 -13.62 1.92
CA GLN A 92 -0.11 -14.99 2.39
C GLN A 92 0.94 -15.99 1.92
N GLN A 93 1.65 -15.71 0.82
CA GLN A 93 2.75 -16.57 0.35
C GLN A 93 4.00 -16.50 1.25
N ARG A 94 4.03 -15.58 2.22
CA ARG A 94 5.20 -15.35 3.08
C ARG A 94 4.84 -15.65 4.54
N PRO A 95 5.68 -16.40 5.26
CA PRO A 95 5.47 -16.61 6.69
C PRO A 95 5.44 -15.30 7.48
N LEU A 96 4.43 -15.12 8.34
CA LEU A 96 4.34 -13.98 9.25
C LEU A 96 5.13 -14.25 10.54
N ALA A 97 5.77 -13.21 11.07
CA ALA A 97 6.36 -13.20 12.40
C ALA A 97 5.38 -12.55 13.38
N ASN A 98 5.12 -13.18 14.52
CA ASN A 98 4.20 -12.65 15.52
C ASN A 98 4.97 -11.76 16.52
N ALA A 99 4.65 -10.46 16.60
CA ALA A 99 5.32 -9.55 17.53
C ALA A 99 5.17 -9.99 19.00
N LEU A 100 4.05 -10.64 19.35
CA LEU A 100 3.78 -11.14 20.71
C LEU A 100 4.70 -12.28 21.15
N THR A 101 5.48 -12.88 20.25
CA THR A 101 6.48 -13.91 20.62
C THR A 101 7.87 -13.33 20.89
N LEU A 102 8.04 -12.02 20.71
CA LEU A 102 9.31 -11.33 20.98
C LEU A 102 9.40 -10.94 22.47
N PRO A 103 10.62 -10.74 23.00
CA PRO A 103 10.81 -10.26 24.37
C PRO A 103 10.10 -8.92 24.65
N ALA A 104 9.43 -8.82 25.79
CA ALA A 104 8.78 -7.60 26.25
C ALA A 104 9.64 -6.83 27.28
N PRO A 105 9.44 -5.51 27.47
CA PRO A 105 8.54 -4.64 26.71
C PRO A 105 9.17 -4.13 25.40
N ILE A 106 10.46 -4.36 25.19
CA ILE A 106 11.23 -3.90 24.03
C ILE A 106 12.02 -5.09 23.47
N ALA A 107 11.91 -5.30 22.16
CA ALA A 107 12.69 -6.28 21.42
C ALA A 107 13.36 -5.66 20.20
N VAL A 108 14.49 -6.26 19.82
CA VAL A 108 15.09 -6.03 18.50
C VAL A 108 14.75 -7.23 17.62
N TRP A 109 14.18 -6.95 16.45
CA TRP A 109 13.83 -7.96 15.47
C TRP A 109 14.41 -7.59 14.11
N ARG A 110 14.95 -8.57 13.38
CA ARG A 110 15.51 -8.39 12.05
C ARG A 110 14.67 -9.15 11.03
N GLY A 111 14.04 -8.43 10.12
CA GLY A 111 13.26 -9.00 9.03
C GLY A 111 12.58 -7.93 8.18
N ASP A 112 11.70 -8.36 7.28
CA ASP A 112 10.86 -7.49 6.47
C ASP A 112 9.63 -7.07 7.30
N ILE A 113 9.55 -5.80 7.68
CA ILE A 113 8.50 -5.25 8.55
C ILE A 113 7.08 -5.52 8.03
N THR A 114 6.89 -5.71 6.73
CA THR A 114 5.58 -6.06 6.14
C THR A 114 5.10 -7.47 6.52
N ARG A 115 5.99 -8.29 7.11
CA ARG A 115 5.72 -9.63 7.62
C ARG A 115 5.53 -9.68 9.13
N LEU A 116 5.69 -8.56 9.83
CA LEU A 116 5.51 -8.49 11.27
C LEU A 116 4.03 -8.29 11.59
N ARG A 117 3.42 -9.28 12.23
CA ARG A 117 2.07 -9.17 12.79
C ARG A 117 2.17 -8.42 14.11
N ALA A 118 1.88 -7.13 14.05
CA ALA A 118 1.79 -6.20 15.17
C ALA A 118 0.49 -5.39 15.04
N ASP A 119 0.07 -4.73 16.12
CA ASP A 119 -1.12 -3.86 16.10
C ASP A 119 -0.89 -2.61 15.23
N ALA A 120 0.32 -2.07 15.27
CA ALA A 120 0.74 -0.96 14.43
C ALA A 120 2.22 -1.11 14.00
N ILE A 121 2.52 -0.59 12.81
CA ILE A 121 3.89 -0.39 12.32
C ILE A 121 4.08 1.10 12.04
N VAL A 122 5.27 1.62 12.33
CA VAL A 122 5.60 3.04 12.07
C VAL A 122 6.33 3.14 10.74
N ASN A 123 5.80 3.97 9.83
CA ASN A 123 6.45 4.29 8.57
C ASN A 123 7.32 5.56 8.71
N ALA A 124 8.52 5.55 8.14
CA ALA A 124 9.41 6.71 8.10
C ALA A 124 8.99 7.68 6.98
N ALA A 125 7.86 8.37 7.14
CA ALA A 125 7.25 9.22 6.12
C ALA A 125 8.16 10.39 5.66
N ASN A 126 7.81 10.99 4.51
CA ASN A 126 8.36 12.29 4.10
C ASN A 126 7.44 13.42 4.58
N ASP A 127 7.87 14.67 4.45
CA ASP A 127 7.13 15.84 4.92
C ASP A 127 5.76 16.01 4.22
N ALA A 128 5.61 15.45 3.02
CA ALA A 128 4.34 15.43 2.30
C ALA A 128 3.36 14.35 2.80
N LEU A 129 3.84 13.33 3.53
CA LEU A 129 3.08 12.15 3.96
C LEU A 129 2.50 11.30 2.82
N LEU A 130 3.14 11.32 1.64
CA LEU A 130 2.60 10.69 0.41
C LEU A 130 3.40 9.47 -0.05
N GLY A 131 4.34 9.03 0.77
CA GLY A 131 5.28 7.98 0.39
C GLY A 131 6.43 8.48 -0.48
N CYS A 132 7.07 7.58 -1.21
CA CYS A 132 8.19 7.92 -2.08
C CYS A 132 7.73 7.95 -3.53
N PHE A 133 8.15 8.96 -4.30
CA PHE A 133 7.81 9.11 -5.71
C PHE A 133 8.89 8.57 -6.66
N GLN A 134 9.97 8.02 -6.13
CA GLN A 134 11.04 7.44 -6.96
C GLN A 134 10.74 5.96 -7.22
N PRO A 135 10.46 5.55 -8.47
CA PRO A 135 10.22 4.15 -8.80
C PRO A 135 11.37 3.27 -8.31
N MET A 136 11.00 2.13 -7.69
CA MET A 136 11.96 1.11 -7.24
C MET A 136 12.99 1.56 -6.20
N HIS A 137 12.82 2.74 -5.59
CA HIS A 137 13.67 3.14 -4.47
C HIS A 137 13.52 2.15 -3.30
N ALA A 138 14.64 1.79 -2.68
CA ALA A 138 14.71 0.79 -1.62
C ALA A 138 14.35 1.34 -0.22
N CYS A 139 13.52 2.39 -0.15
CA CYS A 139 13.01 2.90 1.11
C CYS A 139 11.81 2.09 1.61
N VAL A 140 11.58 2.10 2.93
CA VAL A 140 10.41 1.47 3.56
C VAL A 140 9.09 2.19 3.25
N ARG A 141 9.16 3.45 2.80
CA ARG A 141 7.98 4.29 2.50
C ARG A 141 7.17 3.72 1.36
N VAL A 142 5.91 3.42 1.63
CA VAL A 142 4.88 3.15 0.62
C VAL A 142 4.03 4.39 0.39
N VAL A 143 3.43 4.53 -0.79
CA VAL A 143 2.44 5.56 -1.07
C VAL A 143 1.16 5.22 -0.30
N PHE A 144 0.77 6.10 0.62
CA PHE A 144 -0.51 6.08 1.31
C PHE A 144 -1.32 7.28 0.86
N ARG A 145 -2.62 7.13 0.61
CA ARG A 145 -3.59 8.23 0.68
C ARG A 145 -4.97 7.74 1.13
N GLY A 146 -5.46 8.37 2.19
CA GLY A 146 -6.83 8.26 2.67
C GLY A 146 -7.79 9.13 1.85
N GLU A 147 -9.08 8.91 2.07
CA GLU A 147 -10.20 9.39 1.25
C GLU A 147 -10.54 10.89 1.42
N ASP A 148 -9.76 11.68 2.15
CA ASP A 148 -10.14 13.06 2.46
C ASP A 148 -9.42 14.12 1.60
N GLU A 149 -10.13 14.58 0.57
CA GLU A 149 -9.78 15.70 -0.33
C GLU A 149 -9.70 17.08 0.38
N ALA A 150 -9.96 17.16 1.69
CA ALA A 150 -10.21 18.43 2.38
C ALA A 150 -8.98 19.14 2.97
N VAL A 151 -7.80 18.51 3.05
CA VAL A 151 -6.69 19.05 3.87
C VAL A 151 -5.70 19.94 3.11
N TYR A 152 -5.69 19.95 1.77
CA TYR A 152 -4.59 20.58 1.00
C TYR A 152 -4.89 21.92 0.31
N ARG A 153 -6.10 22.49 0.43
CA ARG A 153 -6.44 23.76 -0.26
C ARG A 153 -6.06 25.06 0.46
N GLU A 154 -5.42 25.02 1.63
CA GLU A 154 -5.09 26.25 2.40
C GLU A 154 -3.59 26.60 2.48
N LEU A 155 -2.73 26.07 1.60
CA LEU A 155 -1.30 26.45 1.56
C LEU A 155 -0.82 26.88 0.17
N SER A 156 -1.63 27.68 -0.54
CA SER A 156 -1.21 28.48 -1.71
C SER A 156 -1.29 29.95 -1.38
#